data_AF-A0A5J9VJ37-F1
#
_entry.id   AF-A0A5J9VJ37-F1
#
_cell.length_a   1.000
_cell.length_b   1.000
_cell.length_c   1.000
_cell.angle_alpha   90.00
_cell.angle_beta   90.00
_cell.angle_gamma   90.00
#
_symmetry.space_group_name_H-M   'P 1'
#
loop_
_entity.id
_entity.type
_entity.pdbx_description
1 polymer ?
#
loop_
_entity_poly.entity_id
_entity_poly.type
_entity_poly.pdbx_seq_one_letter_code
_entity_poly.pdbx_strand_id
1 'polypeptide(L)'
;MLRSTRPPAGFYEEASSPKRRKGAPKKAPAPAPAPAPAPAPAPAPPAVAAGGGDLLRAFGSCRALLDKLLRHEDAWVFNKPVDVRGLGLRDYYTVVRDPMDLGTVLRRLEARRYADPHEFAADVLRTFQNAILYNNKGDPAYEIAVEFLEIFETGWAPILASLPPPPPTDAQRRERLRDDLPRMPLGVQQSAAAVLKAQGACLGVKKLKMEVDLDRVDAATLDELDRMGAAEHSSGRRGRPDAGPMRAAQQRN
;
A
#
# COMPACT_ATOMS: atom_id res chain seq x y z
N MET A 1 -25.23 -26.60 10.92
CA MET A 1 -24.76 -26.41 9.52
C MET A 1 -25.93 -25.84 8.72
N LEU A 2 -26.10 -24.52 8.70
CA LEU A 2 -27.05 -23.89 7.78
C LEU A 2 -26.35 -23.81 6.42
N ARG A 3 -26.83 -24.58 5.45
CA ARG A 3 -26.34 -24.49 4.07
C ARG A 3 -26.90 -23.20 3.50
N SER A 4 -26.02 -22.26 3.16
CA SER A 4 -26.38 -21.09 2.38
C SER A 4 -26.90 -21.58 1.04
N THR A 5 -28.21 -21.44 0.83
CA THR A 5 -28.81 -21.70 -0.48
C THR A 5 -28.86 -20.36 -1.16
N ARG A 6 -28.21 -20.26 -2.32
CA ARG A 6 -28.35 -19.11 -3.23
C ARG A 6 -29.82 -18.71 -3.23
N PRO A 7 -30.19 -17.52 -2.73
CA PRO A 7 -31.58 -17.18 -2.64
C PRO A 7 -32.15 -17.04 -4.06
N PRO A 8 -33.46 -17.28 -4.24
CA PRO A 8 -34.07 -17.37 -5.55
C PRO A 8 -33.88 -16.08 -6.35
N ALA A 9 -33.89 -16.20 -7.68
CA ALA A 9 -33.94 -15.04 -8.57
C ALA A 9 -35.14 -14.16 -8.16
N GLY A 10 -34.87 -12.89 -7.80
CA GLY A 10 -35.88 -11.95 -7.28
C GLY A 10 -35.79 -11.66 -5.78
N PHE A 11 -35.08 -12.46 -4.97
CA PHE A 11 -34.92 -12.19 -3.53
C PHE A 11 -34.30 -10.80 -3.26
N TYR A 12 -33.38 -10.38 -4.12
CA TYR A 12 -32.74 -9.08 -4.03
C TYR A 12 -33.55 -7.96 -4.70
N GLU A 13 -34.56 -8.23 -5.54
CA GLU A 13 -35.52 -7.20 -5.96
C GLU A 13 -36.43 -6.81 -4.79
N GLU A 14 -36.78 -7.79 -3.94
CA GLU A 14 -37.60 -7.56 -2.75
C GLU A 14 -36.79 -6.96 -1.59
N ALA A 15 -35.55 -7.43 -1.37
CA ALA A 15 -34.65 -6.90 -0.34
C ALA A 15 -34.07 -5.52 -0.69
N SER A 16 -34.02 -5.16 -1.99
CA SER A 16 -33.56 -3.84 -2.46
C SER A 16 -34.69 -2.80 -2.51
N SER A 17 -35.88 -3.09 -1.99
CA SER A 17 -36.88 -2.05 -1.74
C SER A 17 -36.40 -1.15 -0.60
N PRO A 18 -36.03 0.13 -0.87
CA PRO A 18 -35.54 1.00 0.19
C PRO A 18 -36.67 1.24 1.19
N LYS A 19 -36.52 0.71 2.41
CA LYS A 19 -37.37 1.12 3.53
C LYS A 19 -37.13 2.61 3.76
N ARG A 20 -38.10 3.40 3.31
CA ARG A 20 -38.26 4.84 3.56
C ARG A 20 -37.69 5.23 4.92
N ARG A 21 -36.66 6.07 4.95
CA ARG A 21 -36.29 6.81 6.16
C ARG A 21 -37.52 7.62 6.59
N LYS A 22 -38.07 7.36 7.77
CA LYS A 22 -39.08 8.24 8.37
C LYS A 22 -38.36 9.49 8.88
N GLY A 23 -38.66 10.64 8.26
CA GLY A 23 -38.39 11.97 8.82
C GLY A 23 -37.34 12.81 8.10
N ALA A 24 -37.70 13.41 6.96
CA ALA A 24 -37.15 14.68 6.46
C ALA A 24 -38.18 15.32 5.50
N PRO A 25 -38.35 16.65 5.47
CA PRO A 25 -39.39 17.32 4.70
C PRO A 25 -39.21 17.10 3.18
N LYS A 26 -40.31 16.82 2.48
CA LYS A 26 -40.34 16.58 1.04
C LYS A 26 -39.84 17.82 0.28
N LYS A 27 -38.64 17.76 -0.28
CA LYS A 27 -38.21 18.66 -1.36
C LYS A 27 -38.58 18.02 -2.71
N ALA A 28 -38.92 18.86 -3.69
CA ALA A 28 -39.36 18.49 -5.04
C ALA A 28 -38.43 17.45 -5.72
N PRO A 29 -38.92 16.63 -6.67
CA PRO A 29 -38.10 15.59 -7.30
C PRO A 29 -36.93 16.24 -8.05
N ALA A 30 -35.71 15.90 -7.64
CA ALA A 30 -34.51 16.26 -8.38
C ALA A 30 -34.53 15.64 -9.79
N PRO A 31 -33.91 16.29 -10.80
CA PRO A 31 -33.77 15.72 -12.14
C PRO A 31 -33.10 14.33 -12.08
N ALA A 32 -33.38 13.50 -13.07
CA ALA A 32 -32.82 12.16 -13.17
C ALA A 32 -31.28 12.19 -13.02
N PRO A 33 -30.69 11.28 -12.23
CA PRO A 33 -29.24 11.29 -12.02
C PRO A 33 -28.50 11.06 -13.34
N ALA A 34 -27.43 11.84 -13.55
CA ALA A 34 -26.48 11.67 -14.64
C ALA A 34 -25.96 10.21 -14.72
N PRO A 35 -25.51 9.71 -15.89
CA PRO A 35 -24.85 8.41 -15.97
C PRO A 35 -23.71 8.33 -14.95
N ALA A 36 -23.66 7.19 -14.27
CA ALA A 36 -22.66 6.86 -13.27
C ALA A 36 -21.23 7.17 -13.76
N PRO A 37 -20.34 7.75 -12.93
CA PRO A 37 -18.94 7.53 -13.16
C PRO A 37 -18.68 6.02 -12.97
N ALA A 38 -18.28 5.34 -14.03
CA ALA A 38 -17.61 4.05 -13.90
C ALA A 38 -16.43 4.23 -12.92
N PRO A 39 -15.96 3.16 -12.24
CA PRO A 39 -14.70 3.23 -11.51
C PRO A 39 -13.68 3.91 -12.43
N ALA A 40 -13.07 5.00 -11.96
CA ALA A 40 -12.20 5.81 -12.81
C ALA A 40 -11.19 4.92 -13.54
N PRO A 41 -10.84 5.18 -14.81
CA PRO A 41 -9.81 4.39 -15.47
C PRO A 41 -8.56 4.40 -14.60
N ALA A 42 -8.00 3.22 -14.33
CA ALA A 42 -6.78 3.15 -13.54
C ALA A 42 -5.68 3.94 -14.27
N PRO A 43 -4.80 4.65 -13.52
CA PRO A 43 -3.68 5.37 -14.12
C PRO A 43 -2.85 4.44 -15.03
N ALA A 44 -2.16 5.04 -16.00
CA ALA A 44 -1.19 4.30 -16.81
C ALA A 44 -0.20 3.56 -15.89
N PRO A 45 0.21 2.32 -16.22
CA PRO A 45 1.16 1.60 -15.39
C PRO A 45 2.41 2.48 -15.21
N PRO A 46 2.93 2.63 -13.99
CA PRO A 46 4.19 3.32 -13.81
C PRO A 46 5.28 2.56 -14.57
N ALA A 47 6.23 3.30 -15.15
CA ALA A 47 7.50 2.74 -15.56
C ALA A 47 8.24 2.31 -14.29
N VAL A 48 8.08 1.06 -13.86
CA VAL A 48 8.62 0.58 -12.57
C VAL A 48 10.14 0.49 -12.60
N ALA A 49 10.77 1.13 -11.61
CA ALA A 49 12.17 0.95 -11.23
C ALA A 49 12.38 -0.36 -10.46
N ALA A 50 13.63 -0.83 -10.44
CA ALA A 50 14.06 -2.17 -10.05
C ALA A 50 13.71 -2.56 -8.59
N GLY A 51 12.83 -3.56 -8.45
CA GLY A 51 12.49 -4.27 -7.21
C GLY A 51 11.81 -5.63 -7.48
N GLY A 52 12.16 -6.27 -8.61
CA GLY A 52 11.25 -7.14 -9.36
C GLY A 52 10.87 -8.51 -8.76
N GLY A 53 11.57 -9.00 -7.74
CA GLY A 53 11.32 -10.34 -7.18
C GLY A 53 10.20 -10.39 -6.15
N ASP A 54 10.29 -9.55 -5.12
CA ASP A 54 9.35 -9.56 -3.99
C ASP A 54 7.99 -8.97 -4.38
N LEU A 55 7.98 -7.91 -5.20
CA LEU A 55 6.75 -7.34 -5.74
C LEU A 55 5.98 -8.33 -6.63
N LEU A 56 6.68 -9.09 -7.48
CA LEU A 56 6.03 -10.09 -8.32
C LEU A 56 5.37 -11.19 -7.49
N ARG A 57 6.05 -11.64 -6.42
CA ARG A 57 5.49 -12.60 -5.47
C ARG A 57 4.27 -12.03 -4.75
N ALA A 58 4.36 -10.77 -4.29
CA ALA A 58 3.26 -10.09 -3.62
C ALA A 58 2.02 -9.99 -4.51
N PHE A 59 2.16 -9.61 -5.78
CA PHE A 59 1.05 -9.58 -6.73
C PHE A 59 0.47 -10.97 -7.03
N GLY A 60 1.31 -12.01 -7.04
CA GLY A 60 0.84 -13.39 -7.10
C GLY A 60 -0.05 -13.76 -5.90
N SER A 61 0.37 -13.39 -4.69
CA SER A 61 -0.44 -13.57 -3.48
C SER A 61 -1.72 -12.72 -3.48
N CYS A 62 -1.65 -11.48 -3.98
CA CYS A 62 -2.82 -10.62 -4.17
C CYS A 62 -3.85 -11.28 -5.09
N ARG A 63 -3.38 -11.89 -6.19
CA ARG A 63 -4.24 -12.63 -7.11
C ARG A 63 -4.91 -13.82 -6.42
N ALA A 64 -4.15 -14.62 -5.68
CA ALA A 64 -4.70 -15.77 -4.96
C ALA A 64 -5.77 -15.36 -3.93
N LEU A 65 -5.53 -14.25 -3.22
CA LEU A 65 -6.49 -13.67 -2.28
C LEU A 65 -7.76 -13.17 -2.98
N LEU A 66 -7.61 -12.46 -4.10
CA LEU A 66 -8.75 -12.00 -4.90
C LEU A 66 -9.56 -13.19 -5.45
N ASP A 67 -8.89 -14.24 -5.95
CA ASP A 67 -9.57 -15.45 -6.43
C ASP A 67 -10.30 -16.18 -5.30
N LYS A 68 -9.80 -16.12 -4.06
CA LYS A 68 -10.52 -16.64 -2.88
C LYS A 68 -11.82 -15.88 -2.66
N LEU A 69 -11.79 -14.54 -2.72
CA LEU A 69 -12.97 -13.70 -2.59
C LEU A 69 -13.97 -13.95 -3.73
N LEU A 70 -13.50 -13.98 -4.98
CA LEU A 70 -14.35 -14.18 -6.17
C LEU A 70 -15.02 -15.55 -6.24
N ARG A 71 -14.44 -16.58 -5.59
CA ARG A 71 -14.99 -17.95 -5.52
C ARG A 71 -15.96 -18.14 -4.36
N HIS A 72 -16.07 -17.18 -3.45
CA HIS A 72 -17.04 -17.26 -2.37
C HIS A 72 -18.47 -17.29 -2.94
N GLU A 73 -19.38 -18.03 -2.29
CA GLU A 73 -20.73 -18.24 -2.81
C GLU A 73 -21.53 -16.94 -2.98
N ASP A 74 -21.28 -15.97 -2.10
CA ASP A 74 -21.90 -14.65 -2.10
C ASP A 74 -21.13 -13.58 -2.89
N ALA A 75 -20.01 -13.92 -3.52
CA ALA A 75 -19.15 -12.95 -4.22
C ALA A 75 -19.84 -12.24 -5.38
N TRP A 76 -20.89 -12.85 -5.94
CA TRP A 76 -21.63 -12.36 -7.09
C TRP A 76 -22.14 -10.91 -6.89
N VAL A 77 -22.43 -10.50 -5.65
CA VAL A 77 -22.87 -9.13 -5.30
C VAL A 77 -21.79 -8.07 -5.55
N PHE A 78 -20.51 -8.46 -5.56
CA PHE A 78 -19.36 -7.57 -5.76
C PHE A 78 -18.60 -7.82 -7.07
N ASN A 79 -19.06 -8.75 -7.92
CA ASN A 79 -18.34 -9.13 -9.15
C ASN A 79 -18.46 -8.10 -10.28
N LYS A 80 -19.42 -7.17 -10.20
CA LYS A 80 -19.68 -6.14 -11.19
C LYS A 80 -20.00 -4.80 -10.50
N PRO A 81 -19.82 -3.66 -11.18
CA PRO A 81 -20.28 -2.38 -10.68
C PRO A 81 -21.77 -2.43 -10.31
N VAL A 82 -22.16 -1.73 -9.24
CA VAL A 82 -23.55 -1.63 -8.80
C VAL A 82 -24.41 -1.07 -9.93
N ASP A 83 -25.45 -1.80 -10.33
CA ASP A 83 -26.43 -1.36 -11.32
C ASP A 83 -27.44 -0.39 -10.69
N VAL A 84 -26.97 0.83 -10.45
CA VAL A 84 -27.75 1.91 -9.83
C VAL A 84 -29.05 2.20 -10.59
N ARG A 85 -29.06 2.04 -11.92
CA ARG A 85 -30.25 2.27 -12.74
C ARG A 85 -31.23 1.11 -12.61
N GLY A 86 -30.76 -0.12 -12.79
CA GLY A 86 -31.58 -1.32 -12.67
C GLY A 86 -32.19 -1.49 -11.28
N LEU A 87 -31.45 -1.11 -10.24
CA LEU A 87 -31.90 -1.15 -8.84
C LEU A 87 -32.65 0.11 -8.37
N GLY A 88 -32.76 1.14 -9.21
CA GLY A 88 -33.48 2.38 -8.87
C GLY A 88 -32.85 3.22 -7.74
N LEU A 89 -31.54 3.08 -7.50
CA LEU A 89 -30.81 3.69 -6.38
C LEU A 89 -30.46 5.16 -6.63
N ARG A 90 -31.44 6.06 -6.49
CA ARG A 90 -31.29 7.48 -6.90
C ARG A 90 -30.21 8.26 -6.15
N ASP A 91 -29.83 7.84 -4.96
CA ASP A 91 -28.88 8.51 -4.07
C ASP A 91 -27.50 7.85 -4.02
N TYR A 92 -27.28 6.73 -4.73
CA TYR A 92 -26.04 5.94 -4.60
C TYR A 92 -24.79 6.78 -4.81
N TYR A 93 -24.67 7.51 -5.92
CA TYR A 93 -23.49 8.35 -6.21
C TYR A 93 -23.40 9.64 -5.37
N THR A 94 -24.42 9.94 -4.57
CA THR A 94 -24.33 11.04 -3.58
C THR A 94 -23.70 10.55 -2.26
N VAL A 95 -23.87 9.27 -1.95
CA VAL A 95 -23.32 8.61 -0.75
C VAL A 95 -21.96 7.99 -1.05
N VAL A 96 -21.89 7.19 -2.11
CA VAL A 96 -20.69 6.49 -2.60
C VAL A 96 -19.98 7.36 -3.63
N ARG A 97 -18.85 7.93 -3.24
CA ARG A 97 -18.07 8.85 -4.09
C ARG A 97 -17.22 8.14 -5.12
N ASP A 98 -16.61 7.03 -4.73
CA ASP A 98 -15.64 6.28 -5.53
C ASP A 98 -16.09 4.82 -5.69
N PRO A 99 -16.99 4.52 -6.65
CA PRO A 99 -17.48 3.16 -6.87
C PRO A 99 -16.35 2.19 -7.20
N MET A 100 -16.43 0.98 -6.66
CA MET A 100 -15.49 -0.11 -6.92
C MET A 100 -16.19 -1.47 -6.83
N ASP A 101 -15.66 -2.46 -7.54
CA ASP A 101 -16.13 -3.84 -7.58
C ASP A 101 -14.96 -4.80 -7.81
N LEU A 102 -15.06 -6.04 -7.33
CA LEU A 102 -13.99 -7.05 -7.43
C LEU A 102 -13.67 -7.42 -8.89
N GLY A 103 -14.65 -7.32 -9.79
CA GLY A 103 -14.42 -7.53 -11.23
C GLY A 103 -13.51 -6.44 -11.82
N THR A 104 -13.67 -5.19 -11.40
CA THR A 104 -12.77 -4.08 -11.76
C THR A 104 -11.38 -4.29 -11.15
N VAL A 105 -11.29 -4.66 -9.87
CA VAL A 105 -10.00 -4.97 -9.23
C VAL A 105 -9.27 -6.08 -9.99
N LEU A 106 -9.98 -7.13 -10.38
CA LEU A 106 -9.43 -8.24 -11.17
C LEU A 106 -8.82 -7.76 -12.48
N ARG A 107 -9.59 -6.98 -13.26
CA ARG A 107 -9.12 -6.43 -14.54
C ARG A 107 -7.90 -5.52 -14.35
N ARG A 108 -7.88 -4.69 -13.29
CA ARG A 108 -6.74 -3.82 -12.97
C ARG A 108 -5.50 -4.62 -12.61
N LEU A 109 -5.65 -5.68 -11.82
CA LEU A 109 -4.56 -6.56 -11.44
C LEU A 109 -3.98 -7.30 -12.65
N GLU A 110 -4.83 -7.86 -13.51
CA GLU A 110 -4.40 -8.55 -14.75
C GLU A 110 -3.73 -7.61 -15.74
N ALA A 111 -4.23 -6.37 -15.86
CA ALA A 111 -3.64 -5.34 -16.70
C ALA A 111 -2.41 -4.66 -16.08
N ARG A 112 -1.89 -5.16 -14.95
CA ARG A 112 -0.74 -4.62 -14.21
C ARG A 112 -0.86 -3.12 -13.93
N ARG A 113 -2.06 -2.69 -13.51
CA ARG A 113 -2.38 -1.28 -13.24
C ARG A 113 -2.07 -0.83 -11.83
N TYR A 114 -1.66 -1.75 -10.96
CA TYR A 114 -1.18 -1.45 -9.63
C TYR A 114 0.35 -1.34 -9.63
N ALA A 115 0.84 -0.20 -9.17
CA ALA A 115 2.27 0.04 -8.93
C ALA A 115 2.74 -0.67 -7.67
N ASP A 116 1.85 -0.69 -6.68
CA ASP A 116 2.09 -1.13 -5.32
C ASP A 116 0.94 -2.05 -4.88
N PRO A 117 1.23 -3.22 -4.28
CA PRO A 117 0.22 -4.08 -3.65
C PRO A 117 -0.73 -3.35 -2.69
N HIS A 118 -0.33 -2.24 -2.06
CA HIS A 118 -1.23 -1.43 -1.24
C HIS A 118 -2.36 -0.77 -2.04
N GLU A 119 -2.13 -0.41 -3.31
CA GLU A 119 -3.18 0.14 -4.18
C GLU A 119 -4.25 -0.91 -4.50
N PHE A 120 -3.82 -2.16 -4.72
CA PHE A 120 -4.72 -3.30 -4.85
C PHE A 120 -5.57 -3.46 -3.59
N ALA A 121 -4.93 -3.45 -2.41
CA ALA A 121 -5.63 -3.58 -1.14
C ALA A 121 -6.65 -2.44 -0.93
N ALA A 122 -6.27 -1.21 -1.28
CA ALA A 122 -7.15 -0.06 -1.17
C ALA A 122 -8.42 -0.19 -2.02
N ASP A 123 -8.33 -0.73 -3.24
CA ASP A 123 -9.51 -0.94 -4.09
C ASP A 123 -10.40 -2.09 -3.59
N VAL A 124 -9.82 -3.18 -3.09
CA VAL A 124 -10.59 -4.28 -2.49
C VAL A 124 -11.35 -3.78 -1.26
N LEU A 125 -10.65 -3.10 -0.34
CA LEU A 125 -11.27 -2.51 0.85
C LEU A 125 -12.37 -1.50 0.49
N ARG A 126 -12.14 -0.67 -0.53
CA ARG A 126 -13.15 0.31 -1.00
C ARG A 126 -14.43 -0.35 -1.48
N THR A 127 -14.34 -1.52 -2.11
CA THR A 127 -15.51 -2.30 -2.54
C THR A 127 -16.42 -2.60 -1.35
N PHE A 128 -15.85 -3.11 -0.25
CA PHE A 128 -16.61 -3.49 0.94
C PHE A 128 -17.03 -2.28 1.78
N GLN A 129 -16.17 -1.27 1.92
CA GLN A 129 -16.48 -0.04 2.65
C GLN A 129 -17.64 0.73 1.99
N ASN A 130 -17.69 0.78 0.65
CA ASN A 130 -18.83 1.37 -0.07
C ASN A 130 -20.14 0.63 0.23
N ALA A 131 -20.09 -0.70 0.30
CA ALA A 131 -21.26 -1.52 0.63
C ALA A 131 -21.72 -1.29 2.08
N ILE A 132 -20.79 -1.27 3.03
CA ILE A 132 -21.07 -0.99 4.45
C ILE A 132 -21.61 0.44 4.64
N LEU A 133 -21.08 1.42 3.89
CA LEU A 133 -21.49 2.82 3.94
C LEU A 133 -22.92 3.03 3.41
N TYR A 134 -23.26 2.37 2.31
CA TYR A 134 -24.53 2.60 1.62
C TYR A 134 -25.69 1.81 2.24
N ASN A 135 -25.42 0.58 2.70
CA ASN A 135 -26.44 -0.34 3.19
C ASN A 135 -26.55 -0.27 4.73
N ASN A 136 -27.70 -0.63 5.28
CA ASN A 136 -27.88 -0.69 6.73
C ASN A 136 -27.39 -2.04 7.27
N LYS A 137 -27.01 -2.06 8.54
CA LYS A 137 -26.73 -3.31 9.25
C LYS A 137 -27.95 -4.24 9.19
N GLY A 138 -27.73 -5.51 8.87
CA GLY A 138 -28.75 -6.52 8.62
C GLY A 138 -29.17 -6.65 7.15
N ASP A 139 -28.84 -5.67 6.28
CA ASP A 139 -29.04 -5.83 4.84
C ASP A 139 -28.04 -6.87 4.31
N PRO A 140 -28.43 -7.79 3.40
CA PRO A 140 -27.54 -8.86 2.93
C PRO A 140 -26.19 -8.34 2.40
N ALA A 141 -26.20 -7.26 1.60
CA ALA A 141 -24.97 -6.66 1.08
C ALA A 141 -24.06 -6.09 2.16
N TYR A 142 -24.62 -5.63 3.29
CA TYR A 142 -23.83 -5.17 4.43
C TYR A 142 -23.15 -6.37 5.12
N GLU A 143 -23.92 -7.42 5.44
CA GLU A 143 -23.39 -8.57 6.18
C GLU A 143 -22.32 -9.31 5.37
N ILE A 144 -22.54 -9.51 4.06
CA ILE A 144 -21.54 -10.13 3.17
C ILE A 144 -20.28 -9.23 3.09
N ALA A 145 -20.42 -7.90 3.05
CA ALA A 145 -19.26 -7.00 3.02
C ALA A 145 -18.42 -7.07 4.30
N VAL A 146 -19.06 -7.21 5.47
CA VAL A 146 -18.36 -7.39 6.76
C VAL A 146 -17.60 -8.71 6.76
N GLU A 147 -18.23 -9.82 6.34
CA GLU A 147 -17.55 -11.11 6.23
C GLU A 147 -16.36 -11.07 5.26
N PHE A 148 -16.53 -10.43 4.09
CA PHE A 148 -15.46 -10.33 3.10
C PHE A 148 -14.30 -9.48 3.59
N LEU A 149 -14.57 -8.46 4.42
CA LEU A 149 -13.53 -7.65 5.06
C LEU A 149 -12.66 -8.53 5.97
N GLU A 150 -13.26 -9.38 6.80
CA GLU A 150 -12.53 -10.30 7.69
C GLU A 150 -11.68 -11.31 6.90
N ILE A 151 -12.25 -11.89 5.84
CA ILE A 151 -11.54 -12.80 4.93
C ILE A 151 -10.34 -12.10 4.29
N PHE A 152 -10.55 -10.86 3.84
CA PHE A 152 -9.52 -10.06 3.19
C PHE A 152 -8.41 -9.70 4.17
N GLU A 153 -8.71 -9.15 5.34
CA GLU A 153 -7.72 -8.74 6.36
C GLU A 153 -6.85 -9.93 6.79
N THR A 154 -7.47 -11.09 7.02
CA THR A 154 -6.77 -12.34 7.37
C THR A 154 -5.82 -12.76 6.25
N GLY A 155 -6.26 -12.68 4.99
CA GLY A 155 -5.44 -13.04 3.84
C GLY A 155 -4.38 -12.00 3.48
N TRP A 156 -4.63 -10.73 3.80
CA TRP A 156 -3.75 -9.60 3.51
C TRP A 156 -2.58 -9.52 4.49
N ALA A 157 -2.79 -9.84 5.76
CA ALA A 157 -1.75 -9.80 6.80
C ALA A 157 -0.42 -10.48 6.41
N PRO A 158 -0.38 -11.74 5.91
CA PRO A 158 0.87 -12.36 5.48
C PRO A 158 1.47 -11.72 4.22
N ILE A 159 0.65 -11.16 3.34
CA ILE A 159 1.13 -10.42 2.16
C ILE A 159 1.85 -9.16 2.62
N LEU A 160 1.20 -8.37 3.48
CA LEU A 160 1.75 -7.16 4.07
C LEU A 160 3.07 -7.43 4.80
N ALA A 161 3.15 -8.50 5.58
CA ALA A 161 4.38 -8.89 6.27
C ALA A 161 5.51 -9.29 5.32
N SER A 162 5.20 -9.71 4.10
CA SER A 162 6.18 -10.06 3.07
C SER A 162 6.63 -8.87 2.21
N LEU A 163 5.93 -7.74 2.30
CA LEU A 163 6.32 -6.53 1.56
C LEU A 163 7.58 -5.92 2.18
N PRO A 164 8.44 -5.29 1.35
CA PRO A 164 9.52 -4.51 1.89
C PRO A 164 8.94 -3.41 2.80
N PRO A 165 9.62 -3.08 3.92
CA PRO A 165 9.19 -1.96 4.74
C PRO A 165 9.16 -0.69 3.89
N PRO A 166 8.25 0.25 4.17
CA PRO A 166 8.23 1.52 3.46
C PRO A 166 9.60 2.19 3.58
N PRO A 167 10.06 2.90 2.53
CA PRO A 167 11.31 3.65 2.61
C PRO A 167 11.25 4.61 3.81
N PRO A 168 12.37 4.79 4.54
CA PRO A 168 12.39 5.68 5.68
C PRO A 168 12.05 7.11 5.26
N THR A 169 11.27 7.80 6.07
CA THR A 169 10.92 9.20 5.82
C THR A 169 12.15 10.08 5.91
N ASP A 170 12.14 11.26 5.29
CA ASP A 170 13.25 12.21 5.39
C ASP A 170 13.58 12.56 6.85
N ALA A 171 12.58 12.64 7.72
CA ALA A 171 12.79 12.82 9.16
C ALA A 171 13.58 11.65 9.78
N GLN A 172 13.20 10.40 9.48
CA GLN A 172 13.92 9.20 9.94
C GLN A 172 15.34 9.11 9.36
N ARG A 173 15.52 9.54 8.10
CA ARG A 173 16.84 9.60 7.45
C ARG A 173 17.74 10.63 8.12
N ARG A 174 17.20 11.83 8.42
CA ARG A 174 17.92 12.89 9.14
C ARG A 174 18.31 12.44 10.54
N GLU A 175 17.40 11.84 11.30
CA GLU A 175 17.69 11.29 12.65
C GLU A 175 18.86 10.30 12.61
N ARG A 176 18.81 9.31 11.70
CA ARG A 176 19.88 8.34 11.50
C ARG A 176 21.20 9.00 11.14
N LEU A 177 21.19 9.98 10.23
CA LEU A 177 22.39 10.72 9.85
C LEU A 177 22.95 11.55 11.01
N ARG A 178 22.12 12.09 11.92
CA ARG A 178 22.61 12.77 13.15
C ARG A 178 23.40 11.82 14.04
N ASP A 179 22.95 10.58 14.16
CA ASP A 179 23.57 9.56 15.00
C ASP A 179 24.82 8.94 14.35
N ASP A 180 24.78 8.70 13.04
CA ASP A 180 25.82 7.99 12.32
C ASP A 180 26.98 8.90 11.90
N LEU A 181 26.70 10.14 11.48
CA LEU A 181 27.74 11.04 10.94
C LEU A 181 28.92 11.25 11.91
N PRO A 182 28.74 11.45 13.23
CA PRO A 182 29.85 11.55 14.18
C PRO A 182 30.67 10.26 14.34
N ARG A 183 30.11 9.10 13.98
CA ARG A 183 30.74 7.77 14.07
C ARG A 183 31.44 7.36 12.78
N MET A 184 31.22 8.09 11.69
CA MET A 184 31.86 7.82 10.40
C MET A 184 33.35 8.20 10.41
N PRO A 185 34.18 7.63 9.50
CA PRO A 185 35.58 8.05 9.36
C PRO A 185 35.72 9.55 9.03
N LEU A 186 36.80 10.19 9.50
CA LEU A 186 37.04 11.62 9.32
C LEU A 186 36.97 12.08 7.85
N GLY A 187 37.43 11.27 6.89
CA GLY A 187 37.35 11.60 5.47
C GLY A 187 35.91 11.71 4.95
N VAL A 188 35.00 10.88 5.48
CA VAL A 188 33.57 10.94 5.15
C VAL A 188 32.90 12.10 5.87
N GLN A 189 33.26 12.36 7.14
CA GLN A 189 32.77 13.54 7.85
C GLN A 189 33.13 14.84 7.12
N GLN A 190 34.37 14.94 6.60
CA GLN A 190 34.83 16.09 5.82
C GLN A 190 34.11 16.22 4.48
N SER A 191 33.86 15.10 3.79
CA SER A 191 33.13 15.09 2.52
C SER A 191 31.66 15.49 2.71
N ALA A 192 30.98 14.91 3.70
CA ALA A 192 29.63 15.28 4.09
C ALA A 192 29.53 16.76 4.48
N ALA A 193 30.50 17.27 5.26
CA ALA A 193 30.58 18.67 5.62
C ALA A 193 30.72 19.59 4.40
N ALA A 194 31.46 19.19 3.37
CA ALA A 194 31.60 19.95 2.14
C ALA A 194 30.26 20.05 1.38
N VAL A 195 29.52 18.94 1.29
CA VAL A 195 28.19 18.89 0.66
C VAL A 195 27.20 19.78 1.42
N LEU A 196 27.16 19.66 2.76
CA LEU A 196 26.28 20.46 3.61
C LEU A 196 26.60 21.97 3.55
N LYS A 197 27.89 22.33 3.43
CA LYS A 197 28.32 23.73 3.22
C LYS A 197 27.89 24.28 1.87
N ALA A 198 27.99 23.49 0.81
CA ALA A 198 27.60 23.91 -0.54
C ALA A 198 26.11 24.27 -0.63
N GLN A 199 25.27 23.69 0.24
CA GLN A 199 23.83 23.93 0.32
C GLN A 199 23.42 24.97 1.38
N GLY A 200 24.37 25.65 2.02
CA GLY A 200 24.08 26.67 3.04
C GLY A 200 23.57 26.12 4.38
N ALA A 201 23.69 24.81 4.64
CA ALA A 201 23.21 24.13 5.83
C ALA A 201 24.25 24.08 6.99
N CYS A 202 25.02 25.16 7.19
CA CYS A 202 26.09 25.20 8.19
C CYS A 202 25.99 26.41 9.11
N LEU A 203 25.92 26.18 10.44
CA LEU A 203 26.29 27.19 11.43
C LEU A 203 27.06 26.57 12.61
N GLY A 204 28.39 26.78 12.60
CA GLY A 204 29.20 26.86 13.81
C GLY A 204 29.99 25.62 14.22
N VAL A 205 31.32 25.70 14.11
CA VAL A 205 32.22 24.80 14.86
C VAL A 205 32.33 25.35 16.28
N LYS A 206 31.59 24.77 17.24
CA LYS A 206 31.84 25.01 18.66
C LYS A 206 32.55 23.79 19.23
N LYS A 207 33.82 23.97 19.61
CA LYS A 207 34.58 23.06 20.47
C LYS A 207 34.60 21.60 19.98
N LEU A 208 35.31 21.35 18.87
CA LEU A 208 35.58 20.01 18.29
C LEU A 208 34.37 19.14 17.91
N LYS A 209 33.14 19.62 18.03
CA LYS A 209 31.92 18.89 17.62
C LYS A 209 31.30 19.60 16.42
N MET A 210 31.24 18.92 15.28
CA MET A 210 30.47 19.39 14.13
C MET A 210 28.98 19.20 14.44
N GLU A 211 28.24 20.31 14.49
CA GLU A 211 26.78 20.28 14.62
C GLU A 211 26.20 20.56 13.24
N VAL A 212 25.46 19.60 12.70
CA VAL A 212 24.87 19.68 11.36
C VAL A 212 23.39 20.00 11.49
N ASP A 213 22.96 21.12 10.90
CA ASP A 213 21.54 21.45 10.76
C ASP A 213 20.95 20.69 9.57
N LEU A 214 20.59 19.43 9.81
CA LEU A 214 19.97 18.56 8.80
C LEU A 214 18.54 18.97 8.44
N ASP A 215 17.91 19.91 9.16
CA ASP A 215 16.52 20.30 8.89
C ASP A 215 16.39 21.17 7.63
N ARG A 216 17.49 21.76 7.16
CA ARG A 216 17.57 22.56 5.93
C ARG A 216 17.99 21.77 4.68
N VAL A 217 18.22 20.47 4.82
CA VAL A 217 18.75 19.61 3.76
C VAL A 217 17.61 19.04 2.92
N ASP A 218 17.70 19.19 1.60
CA ASP A 218 16.73 18.63 0.66
C ASP A 218 16.90 17.10 0.46
N ALA A 219 15.91 16.47 -0.17
CA ALA A 219 15.90 15.02 -0.37
C ALA A 219 17.09 14.51 -1.21
N ALA A 220 17.53 15.29 -2.21
CA ALA A 220 18.65 14.91 -3.08
C ALA A 220 19.98 14.88 -2.33
N THR A 221 20.17 15.82 -1.41
CA THR A 221 21.36 15.87 -0.54
C THR A 221 21.33 14.76 0.50
N LEU A 222 20.16 14.41 1.04
CA LEU A 222 20.00 13.23 1.89
C LEU A 222 20.40 11.94 1.15
N ASP A 223 20.06 11.81 -0.14
CA ASP A 223 20.46 10.65 -0.95
C ASP A 223 21.99 10.56 -1.15
N GLU A 224 22.65 11.71 -1.28
CA GLU A 224 24.11 11.76 -1.39
C GLU A 224 24.79 11.35 -0.08
N LEU A 225 24.30 11.86 1.06
CA LEU A 225 24.81 11.50 2.39
C LEU A 225 24.59 10.02 2.71
N ASP A 226 23.42 9.48 2.39
CA ASP A 226 23.13 8.05 2.54
C ASP A 226 24.06 7.19 1.68
N ARG A 227 24.38 7.62 0.45
CA ARG A 227 25.36 6.95 -0.43
C ARG A 227 26.76 6.94 0.17
N MET A 228 27.20 8.06 0.76
CA MET A 228 28.51 8.14 1.42
C MET A 228 28.60 7.18 2.62
N GLY A 229 27.54 7.12 3.43
CA GLY A 229 27.46 6.19 4.55
C GLY A 229 27.47 4.71 4.11
N ALA A 230 26.75 4.38 3.03
CA ALA A 230 26.67 3.01 2.52
C ALA A 230 27.98 2.53 1.87
N ALA A 231 28.70 3.41 1.16
CA ALA A 231 29.96 3.08 0.50
C ALA A 231 31.03 2.57 1.50
N GLU A 232 31.09 3.15 2.70
CA GLU A 232 32.06 2.75 3.74
C GLU A 232 31.70 1.45 4.46
N HIS A 233 30.42 1.18 4.68
CA HIS A 233 30.00 -0.11 5.25
C HIS A 233 30.38 -1.29 4.32
N SER A 234 30.53 -1.04 3.02
CA SER A 234 30.98 -2.01 2.03
C SER A 234 32.53 -2.13 1.91
N SER A 235 33.28 -1.11 2.35
CA SER A 235 34.76 -1.10 2.35
C SER A 235 35.32 -1.79 3.62
N GLY A 236 34.65 -1.64 4.77
CA GLY A 236 35.07 -2.22 6.05
C GLY A 236 35.00 -3.75 6.17
N ARG A 237 34.30 -4.46 5.28
CA ARG A 237 34.26 -5.94 5.25
C ARG A 237 35.42 -6.60 4.49
N ARG A 238 36.29 -5.84 3.81
CA ARG A 238 37.36 -6.37 2.94
C ARG A 238 38.74 -6.46 3.60
N GLY A 239 38.84 -6.41 4.93
CA GLY A 239 40.11 -6.31 5.65
C GLY A 239 40.30 -7.30 6.81
N ARG A 240 40.23 -8.61 6.56
CA ARG A 240 40.94 -9.60 7.40
C ARG A 240 41.58 -10.64 6.47
N PRO A 241 42.90 -10.63 6.27
CA PRO A 241 43.55 -11.80 5.69
C PRO A 241 43.42 -12.97 6.67
N ASP A 242 42.87 -14.07 6.18
CA ASP A 242 42.74 -15.33 6.90
C ASP A 242 44.15 -15.87 7.20
N ALA A 243 44.59 -15.76 8.46
CA ALA A 243 45.82 -16.35 8.93
C ALA A 243 45.58 -17.86 9.11
N GLY A 244 45.65 -18.59 7.99
CA GLY A 244 45.62 -20.05 7.99
C GLY A 244 46.78 -20.62 8.81
N PRO A 245 46.56 -21.70 9.60
CA PRO A 245 47.60 -22.24 10.47
C PRO A 245 48.73 -22.87 9.65
N MET A 246 49.97 -22.40 9.88
CA MET A 246 51.20 -23.03 9.41
C MET A 246 51.25 -24.48 9.91
N ARG A 247 51.19 -25.43 8.99
CA ARG A 247 51.52 -26.84 9.28
C ARG A 247 53.03 -26.96 9.45
N ALA A 248 53.46 -27.33 10.65
CA ALA A 248 54.83 -27.75 10.92
C ALA A 248 55.15 -29.00 10.11
N ALA A 249 56.14 -28.89 9.22
CA ALA A 249 56.74 -30.02 8.54
C ALA A 249 57.64 -30.77 9.53
N GLN A 250 57.22 -31.96 9.94
CA GLN A 250 58.08 -32.92 10.61
C GLN A 250 58.98 -33.57 9.54
N GLN A 251 60.26 -33.25 9.57
CA GLN A 251 61.31 -33.99 8.85
C GLN A 251 62.07 -34.85 9.86
N ARG A 252 62.31 -36.11 9.46
CA ARG A 252 63.38 -37.04 9.90
C ARG A 252 63.18 -37.66 11.30
N ASN A 253 63.43 -38.94 11.56
CA ASN A 253 64.16 -40.02 10.86
C ASN A 253 63.44 -41.35 11.08
#